data_AF-A0AAN7JEP5-F1
#
_entry.id   AF-A0AAN7JEP5-F1
#
_cell.length_a   1.000
_cell.length_b   1.000
_cell.length_c   1.000
_cell.angle_alpha   90.00
_cell.angle_beta   90.00
_cell.angle_gamma   90.00
#
_symmetry.space_group_name_H-M   'P 1'
#
loop_
_entity.id
_entity.type
_entity.pdbx_description
1 polymer ?
#
loop_
_entity_poly.entity_id
_entity_poly.type
_entity_poly.pdbx_seq_one_letter_code
_entity_poly.pdbx_strand_id
1 'polypeptide(L)' 'MQPDAEGKLPYFVSLDCALKTLRSGGPFKFYTGFPVYCVRIAPHVMMTWIFLNQIQKLEKSVGL' A
#
# COMPACT_ATOMS: atom_id res chain seq x y z
N MET A 1 -19.10 1.43 1.04
CA MET A 1 -19.53 2.84 0.96
C MET A 1 -21.04 2.82 0.86
N GLN A 2 -21.74 3.48 1.77
CA GLN A 2 -23.20 3.57 1.65
C GLN A 2 -23.51 4.53 0.48
N PRO A 3 -24.43 4.17 -0.42
CA PRO A 3 -24.92 5.12 -1.41
C PRO A 3 -25.61 6.28 -0.68
N ASP A 4 -25.50 7.47 -1.27
CA ASP A 4 -26.21 8.65 -0.76
C ASP A 4 -27.74 8.44 -0.83
N ALA A 5 -28.53 9.33 -0.21
CA ALA A 5 -30.00 9.20 -0.16
C ALA A 5 -30.65 9.13 -1.57
N GLU A 6 -29.95 9.61 -2.60
CA GLU A 6 -30.35 9.52 -4.01
C GLU A 6 -29.87 8.25 -4.74
N GLY A 7 -29.28 7.27 -4.04
CA GLY A 7 -28.82 6.01 -4.61
C GLY A 7 -27.54 6.10 -5.46
N LYS A 8 -26.94 7.28 -5.60
CA LYS A 8 -25.66 7.44 -6.29
C LYS A 8 -24.49 6.99 -5.43
N LEU A 9 -23.61 6.18 -6.02
CA LEU A 9 -22.30 5.87 -5.46
C LEU A 9 -21.40 7.12 -5.53
N PRO A 10 -20.55 7.35 -4.52
CA PRO A 10 -19.68 8.53 -4.48
C PRO A 10 -18.66 8.56 -5.62
N TYR A 11 -18.36 7.40 -6.21
CA TYR A 11 -17.45 7.18 -7.34
C TYR A 11 -17.95 6.04 -8.23
N PHE A 12 -18.00 6.25 -9.55
CA PHE A 12 -18.40 5.21 -10.52
C PHE A 12 -17.21 4.40 -11.05
N VAL A 13 -16.04 5.03 -11.15
CA VAL A 13 -14.82 4.44 -11.70
C VAL A 13 -13.61 4.99 -10.95
N SER A 14 -12.50 4.25 -10.95
CA SER A 14 -11.26 4.63 -10.27
C SER A 14 -10.74 6.01 -10.69
N LEU A 15 -10.95 6.40 -11.96
CA LEU A 15 -10.56 7.72 -12.49
C LEU A 15 -11.41 8.87 -11.91
N ASP A 16 -12.71 8.66 -11.74
CA ASP A 16 -13.62 9.64 -11.12
C ASP A 16 -13.24 9.88 -9.66
N CYS A 17 -12.84 8.81 -8.95
CA CYS A 17 -12.27 8.90 -7.62
C CYS A 17 -10.98 9.70 -7.56
N ALA A 18 -10.03 9.45 -8.48
CA ALA A 18 -8.79 10.21 -8.54
C ALA A 18 -9.03 11.71 -8.81
N LEU A 19 -9.88 12.04 -9.79
CA LEU A 19 -10.19 13.44 -10.13
C LEU A 19 -10.89 14.18 -9.00
N LYS A 20 -11.86 13.54 -8.34
CA LYS A 20 -12.63 14.13 -7.24
C LYS A 20 -11.79 14.25 -5.96
N THR A 21 -10.87 13.31 -5.71
CA THR A 21 -9.87 13.40 -4.63
C THR A 21 -8.89 14.54 -4.86
N LEU A 22 -8.36 14.67 -6.09
CA LEU A 22 -7.49 15.78 -6.48
C LEU A 22 -8.19 17.14 -6.31
N ARG A 23 -9.47 17.25 -6.72
CA ARG A 23 -10.26 18.48 -6.54
C ARG A 23 -10.57 18.81 -5.09
N SER A 24 -10.80 17.80 -4.24
CA SER A 24 -11.27 18.02 -2.86
C SER A 24 -10.14 18.34 -1.87
N GLY A 25 -8.91 17.91 -2.12
CA GLY A 25 -7.81 18.17 -1.19
C GLY A 25 -6.41 18.12 -1.79
N GLY A 26 -6.31 18.26 -3.11
CA GLY A 26 -5.04 18.34 -3.82
C GLY A 26 -4.26 17.02 -3.85
N PRO A 27 -3.03 17.04 -4.40
CA PRO A 27 -2.20 15.85 -4.57
C PRO A 27 -1.75 15.23 -3.23
N PHE A 28 -1.66 16.04 -2.16
CA PHE A 28 -1.25 15.56 -0.84
C PHE A 28 -2.26 14.61 -0.18
N LYS A 29 -3.54 14.64 -0.58
CA LYS A 29 -4.55 13.68 -0.11
C LYS A 29 -4.26 12.24 -0.52
N PHE A 30 -3.52 12.01 -1.61
CA PHE A 30 -3.10 10.66 -1.99
C PHE A 30 -2.07 10.06 -1.04
N TYR A 31 -1.35 10.89 -0.28
CA TYR A 31 -0.27 10.48 0.61
C TYR A 31 -0.64 10.42 2.09
N THR A 32 -1.89 10.71 2.48
CA THR A 32 -2.30 10.74 3.90
C THR A 32 -2.15 9.41 4.62
N GLY A 33 -2.08 8.28 3.89
CA GLY A 33 -1.88 6.95 4.44
C GLY A 33 -0.42 6.49 4.52
N PHE A 34 0.53 7.29 4.05
CA PHE A 34 1.95 6.91 3.96
C PHE A 34 2.57 6.41 5.27
N PRO A 35 2.38 7.06 6.45
CA PRO A 35 3.00 6.56 7.67
C PRO A 35 2.46 5.18 8.10
N VAL A 36 1.16 4.94 7.94
CA VAL A 36 0.55 3.63 8.25
C VAL A 36 1.04 2.56 7.28
N TYR A 37 1.22 2.92 6.01
CA TYR A 37 1.81 2.07 4.98
C TYR A 37 3.24 1.64 5.35
N CYS A 38 4.08 2.59 5.77
CA CYS A 38 5.45 2.30 6.20
C CYS A 38 5.49 1.32 7.39
N VAL A 39 4.68 1.55 8.43
CA VAL A 39 4.62 0.68 9.61
C VAL A 39 4.15 -0.74 9.26
N ARG A 40 3.25 -0.88 8.28
CA ARG A 40 2.78 -2.19 7.83
C ARG A 40 3.80 -2.92 6.98
N ILE A 41 4.58 -2.22 6.15
CA ILE A 41 5.50 -2.86 5.18
C ILE A 41 6.86 -3.16 5.77
N ALA A 42 7.34 -2.35 6.70
CA ALA A 42 8.57 -2.61 7.43
C ALA A 42 8.68 -4.06 7.97
N PRO A 43 7.67 -4.64 8.66
CA PRO A 43 7.76 -6.01 9.14
C PRO A 43 7.73 -7.04 8.00
N HIS A 44 6.98 -6.79 6.93
CA HIS A 44 6.96 -7.69 5.76
C HIS A 44 8.34 -7.76 5.08
N VAL A 45 8.99 -6.62 4.88
CA VAL A 45 10.33 -6.55 4.27
C VAL A 45 11.40 -7.13 5.21
N MET A 46 11.27 -6.89 6.52
CA MET A 46 12.19 -7.50 7.49
C MET A 46 12.07 -9.03 7.47
N MET A 47 10.85 -9.56 7.37
CA MET A 47 10.62 -11.00 7.32
C MET A 47 11.26 -11.63 6.07
N THR A 48 11.05 -11.05 4.89
CA THR A 48 11.66 -11.56 3.65
C THR A 48 13.19 -11.47 3.70
N TRP A 49 13.73 -10.42 4.32
CA TRP A 49 15.17 -10.26 4.50
C TRP A 49 15.79 -11.30 5.43
N ILE A 50 15.09 -11.68 6.52
CA ILE A 50 15.52 -12.76 7.41
C ILE A 50 15.58 -14.09 6.66
N PHE A 51 14.57 -14.42 5.86
CA PHE A 51 14.57 -15.65 5.05
C PHE A 51 15.73 -15.68 4.06
N LEU A 52 16.00 -14.56 3.38
CA LEU A 52 17.11 -14.45 2.45
C LEU A 52 18.46 -14.70 3.15
N ASN A 53 18.63 -14.16 4.36
CA ASN A 53 19.85 -14.40 5.16
C ASN A 53 20.03 -15.88 5.54
N GLN A 54 18.94 -16.61 5.81
CA GLN A 54 19.02 -18.04 6.11
C GLN A 54 19.41 -18.85 4.85
N ILE A 55 18.82 -18.51 3.70
CA ILE A 55 19.15 -19.13 2.42
C ILE A 55 20.62 -18.88 2.08
N GLN A 56 21.11 -17.65 2.21
CA GLN A 56 22.52 -17.31 1.95
C GLN A 56 23.49 -18.01 2.91
N LYS A 57 23.13 -18.21 4.18
CA LYS A 57 23.94 -18.99 5.12
C LYS A 57 24.01 -20.47 4.73
N LEU A 58 22.89 -21.02 4.29
CA LEU A 58 22.82 -22.41 3.81
C LEU A 58 23.63 -22.58 2.52
N GLU A 59 23.50 -21.66 1.57
CA GLU A 59 24.27 -21.63 0.33
C GLU A 59 25.79 -21.61 0.60
N LYS A 60 26.25 -20.70 1.47
CA LYS A 60 27.66 -20.66 1.91
C LYS A 60 28.11 -21.93 2.62
N SER A 61 27.23 -22.59 3.37
CA SER A 61 27.56 -23.84 4.07
C SER A 61 27.61 -25.05 3.13
N VAL A 62 26.88 -25.01 2.01
CA VAL A 62 26.88 -26.04 0.97
C VAL A 62 28.02 -25.83 -0.04
N GLY A 63 28.72 -24.69 0.03
CA GLY A 63 29.92 -24.42 -0.75
C GLY A 63 29.66 -23.96 -2.18
N LEU A 64 28.52 -23.30 -2.41
CA LEU A 64 28.25 -22.54 -3.64
C LEU A 64 28.76 -21.10 -3.51
#